data_AF-A0A954EIA9-F1
#
_entry.id   AF-A0A954EIA9-F1
#
_cell.length_a   1.000
_cell.length_b   1.000
_cell.length_c   1.000
_cell.angle_alpha   90.00
_cell.angle_beta   90.00
_cell.angle_gamma   90.00
#
_symmetry.space_group_name_H-M   'P 1'
#
loop_
_entity.id
_entity.type
_entity.pdbx_description
1 polymer ?
#
loop_
_entity_poly.entity_id
_entity_poly.type
_entity_poly.pdbx_seq_one_letter_code
_entity_poly.pdbx_strand_id
1 'polypeptide(L)'
;RPPDVDFDHPRIFDSDTILGLECTPRSITICGAGVVGCEYASMFRNLDAKVNLVNSRDQLLSFLDDEIIDALSYHLRDRGVIIRQNEMYDRIEGQDDHVVAHLKSGKQLKTDILLMAIGRTGNTDRLCLDKVGLEPDSRGQLKVNEHFQTDVPHIYAVGDVIGFPS
;
A
#
# COMPACT_ATOMS: atom_id res chain seq x y z
N ARG A 1 1.36 -3.30 -8.81
CA ARG A 1 0.02 -3.87 -8.52
C ARG A 1 0.19 -5.38 -8.34
N PRO A 2 -0.44 -6.00 -7.33
CA PRO A 2 -0.51 -7.46 -7.23
C PRO A 2 -1.25 -8.04 -8.43
N PRO A 3 -0.74 -9.10 -9.08
CA PRO A 3 -1.35 -9.69 -10.28
C PRO A 3 -2.65 -10.46 -9.98
N ASP A 4 -2.87 -10.82 -8.72
CA ASP A 4 -4.01 -11.58 -8.19
C ASP A 4 -5.23 -10.70 -7.84
N VAL A 5 -5.14 -9.39 -8.06
CA VAL A 5 -6.19 -8.42 -7.71
C VAL A 5 -6.68 -7.69 -8.96
N ASP A 6 -8.00 -7.70 -9.15
CA ASP A 6 -8.67 -7.02 -10.26
C ASP A 6 -8.82 -5.52 -9.95
N PHE A 7 -7.97 -4.69 -10.55
CA PHE A 7 -8.03 -3.23 -10.44
C PHE A 7 -8.95 -2.56 -11.48
N ASP A 8 -9.52 -3.33 -12.42
CA ASP A 8 -10.51 -2.80 -13.36
C ASP A 8 -11.92 -2.76 -12.70
N HIS A 9 -12.09 -3.45 -11.57
CA HIS A 9 -13.32 -3.41 -10.78
C HIS A 9 -13.56 -2.02 -10.15
N PRO A 10 -14.75 -1.41 -10.32
CA PRO A 10 -15.02 -0.01 -9.94
C PRO A 10 -15.02 0.27 -8.42
N ARG A 11 -14.77 -0.74 -7.59
CA ARG A 11 -14.74 -0.66 -6.12
C ARG A 11 -13.39 -1.02 -5.52
N ILE A 12 -12.41 -1.39 -6.36
CA ILE A 12 -11.07 -1.79 -5.94
C ILE A 12 -10.10 -0.73 -6.45
N PHE A 13 -9.44 -0.05 -5.52
CA PHE A 13 -8.61 1.11 -5.81
C PHE A 13 -7.17 0.87 -5.39
N ASP A 14 -6.26 1.60 -6.02
CA ASP A 14 -4.90 1.87 -5.55
C ASP A 14 -4.74 3.38 -5.26
N SER A 15 -3.54 3.80 -4.87
CA SER A 15 -3.26 5.21 -4.56
C SER A 15 -3.50 6.15 -5.75
N ASP A 16 -3.46 5.65 -6.98
CA ASP A 16 -3.58 6.46 -8.19
C ASP A 16 -5.05 6.68 -8.55
N THR A 17 -5.87 5.65 -8.34
CA THR A 17 -7.28 5.62 -8.76
C THR A 17 -8.26 6.10 -7.69
N ILE A 18 -7.90 6.03 -6.40
CA ILE A 18 -8.80 6.38 -5.29
C ILE A 18 -9.29 7.84 -5.31
N LEU A 19 -8.52 8.75 -5.88
CA LEU A 19 -8.91 10.16 -6.02
C LEU A 19 -10.02 10.37 -7.07
N GLY A 20 -10.30 9.36 -7.89
CA GLY A 20 -11.38 9.34 -8.87
C GLY A 20 -12.73 8.87 -8.32
N LEU A 21 -12.89 8.73 -7.00
CA LEU A 21 -14.15 8.33 -6.38
C LEU A 21 -15.30 9.28 -6.74
N GLU A 22 -16.35 8.73 -7.37
CA GLU A 22 -17.56 9.50 -7.73
C GLU A 22 -18.55 9.63 -6.57
N CYS A 23 -18.43 8.79 -5.54
CA CYS A 23 -19.30 8.80 -4.37
C CYS A 23 -18.51 8.61 -3.07
N THR A 24 -19.04 9.15 -1.97
CA THR A 24 -18.47 8.94 -0.63
C THR A 24 -18.85 7.56 -0.10
N PRO A 25 -17.88 6.63 0.10
CA PRO A 25 -18.17 5.31 0.63
C PRO A 25 -18.54 5.38 2.12
N ARG A 26 -19.44 4.50 2.57
CA ARG A 26 -19.78 4.35 4.00
C ARG A 26 -18.78 3.46 4.72
N SER A 27 -18.06 2.60 4.00
CA SER A 27 -17.07 1.71 4.57
C SER A 27 -15.94 1.37 3.59
N ILE A 28 -14.73 1.20 4.12
CA ILE A 28 -13.52 0.91 3.36
C ILE A 28 -12.64 -0.10 4.10
N THR A 29 -12.07 -1.04 3.35
CA THR A 29 -10.94 -1.86 3.79
C THR A 29 -9.68 -1.36 3.12
N ILE A 30 -8.66 -1.03 3.90
CA ILE A 30 -7.34 -0.60 3.41
C ILE A 30 -6.36 -1.74 3.68
N CYS A 31 -5.80 -2.31 2.61
CA CYS A 31 -4.77 -3.34 2.68
C CYS A 31 -3.39 -2.68 2.63
N GLY A 32 -2.65 -2.73 3.74
CA GLY A 32 -1.34 -2.08 3.89
C GLY A 32 -1.43 -0.89 4.83
N ALA A 33 -0.65 -0.94 5.90
CA ALA A 33 -0.63 0.07 6.96
C ALA A 33 0.73 0.79 7.07
N GLY A 34 1.31 1.05 5.89
CA GLY A 34 2.41 2.01 5.73
C GLY A 34 1.90 3.46 5.77
N VAL A 35 2.76 4.42 5.41
CA VAL A 35 2.44 5.85 5.44
C VAL A 35 1.13 6.16 4.72
N VAL A 36 1.03 5.75 3.44
CA VAL A 36 -0.17 5.95 2.60
C VAL A 36 -1.42 5.31 3.22
N GLY A 37 -1.29 4.11 3.78
CA GLY A 37 -2.42 3.41 4.42
C GLY A 37 -2.95 4.17 5.64
N CYS A 38 -2.06 4.69 6.48
CA CYS A 38 -2.42 5.48 7.65
C CYS A 38 -3.04 6.84 7.28
N GLU A 39 -2.52 7.50 6.24
CA GLU A 39 -3.08 8.76 5.72
C GLU A 39 -4.52 8.57 5.25
N TYR A 40 -4.77 7.60 4.37
CA TYR A 40 -6.11 7.31 3.88
C TYR A 40 -7.03 6.81 4.99
N ALA A 41 -6.54 6.03 5.96
CA ALA A 41 -7.34 5.64 7.12
C ALA A 41 -7.84 6.87 7.90
N SER A 42 -6.97 7.86 8.14
CA SER A 42 -7.34 9.12 8.79
C SER A 42 -8.32 9.95 7.95
N MET A 43 -8.08 10.08 6.63
CA MET A 43 -8.96 10.83 5.72
C MET A 43 -10.37 10.22 5.67
N PHE A 44 -10.49 8.91 5.44
CA PHE A 44 -11.79 8.25 5.37
C PHE A 44 -12.51 8.25 6.71
N ARG A 45 -11.79 8.19 7.84
CA ARG A 45 -12.42 8.38 9.15
C ARG A 45 -12.99 9.77 9.35
N ASN A 46 -12.30 10.81 8.88
CA ASN A 46 -12.80 12.19 8.94
C ASN A 46 -14.01 12.42 8.00
N LEU A 47 -14.22 11.53 7.03
CA LEU A 47 -15.42 11.48 6.18
C LEU A 47 -16.49 10.52 6.75
N ASP A 48 -16.40 10.16 8.03
CA ASP A 48 -17.31 9.27 8.76
C ASP A 48 -17.42 7.83 8.21
N ALA A 49 -16.52 7.41 7.31
CA ALA A 49 -16.52 6.05 6.80
C ALA A 49 -16.00 5.06 7.84
N LYS A 50 -16.58 3.86 7.87
CA LYS A 50 -16.04 2.74 8.67
C LYS A 50 -14.76 2.22 8.02
N VAL A 51 -13.64 2.27 8.74
CA VAL A 51 -12.33 1.88 8.20
C VAL A 51 -11.83 0.60 8.87
N ASN A 52 -11.53 -0.42 8.07
CA ASN A 52 -10.63 -1.52 8.45
C ASN A 52 -9.24 -1.24 7.87
N LEU A 53 -8.20 -1.26 8.71
CA LEU A 53 -6.81 -1.11 8.30
C LEU A 53 -6.08 -2.44 8.53
N VAL A 54 -5.76 -3.14 7.45
CA VAL A 54 -5.09 -4.45 7.49
C VAL A 54 -3.58 -4.24 7.39
N ASN A 55 -2.85 -4.70 8.40
CA ASN A 55 -1.41 -4.60 8.51
C ASN A 55 -0.78 -5.98 8.61
N SER A 56 0.18 -6.27 7.73
CA SER A 56 0.93 -7.52 7.75
C SER A 56 1.96 -7.60 8.88
N ARG A 57 2.26 -6.47 9.53
CA ARG A 57 3.21 -6.37 10.64
C ARG A 57 2.49 -6.35 11.99
N ASP A 58 3.24 -6.52 13.06
CA ASP A 58 2.81 -6.44 14.45
C ASP A 58 2.52 -5.00 14.90
N GLN A 59 3.27 -4.03 14.37
CA GLN A 59 3.13 -2.60 14.62
C GLN A 59 2.91 -1.79 13.33
N LEU A 60 2.20 -0.67 13.47
CA LEU A 60 2.09 0.32 12.39
C LEU A 60 3.44 1.01 12.22
N LEU A 61 3.82 1.36 10.98
CA LEU A 61 4.99 2.20 10.70
C LEU A 61 6.24 1.82 11.51
N SER A 62 6.57 0.52 11.57
CA SER A 62 7.61 -0.06 12.46
C SER A 62 9.06 0.45 12.26
N PHE A 63 9.25 1.47 11.42
CA PHE A 63 10.51 2.19 11.22
C PHE A 63 10.56 3.50 12.03
N LEU A 64 9.46 3.88 12.69
CA LEU A 64 9.36 5.02 13.60
C LEU A 64 9.64 4.59 15.05
N ASP A 65 9.79 5.57 15.92
CA ASP A 65 9.91 5.38 17.36
C ASP A 65 8.62 4.78 17.98
N ASP A 66 8.78 3.91 18.96
CA ASP A 66 7.68 3.18 19.61
C ASP A 66 6.64 4.12 20.24
N GLU A 67 7.06 5.23 20.86
CA GLU A 67 6.12 6.18 21.48
C GLU A 67 5.22 6.85 20.43
N ILE A 68 5.79 7.14 19.24
CA ILE A 68 5.06 7.72 18.11
C ILE A 68 4.09 6.69 17.53
N ILE A 69 4.52 5.44 17.38
CA ILE A 69 3.69 4.34 16.88
C ILE A 69 2.48 4.11 17.79
N ASP A 70 2.71 4.10 19.10
CA ASP A 70 1.66 3.90 20.10
C ASP A 70 0.68 5.07 20.11
N ALA A 71 1.17 6.32 20.09
CA ALA A 71 0.33 7.51 20.02
C ALA A 71 -0.54 7.52 18.75
N LEU A 72 0.04 7.22 17.57
CA LEU A 72 -0.71 7.14 16.32
C LEU A 72 -1.76 6.02 16.36
N SER A 73 -1.37 4.83 16.82
CA SER A 73 -2.25 3.67 16.93
C SER A 73 -3.43 3.94 17.87
N TYR A 74 -3.16 4.62 19.00
CA TYR A 74 -4.18 5.06 19.94
C TYR A 74 -5.18 6.00 19.27
N HIS A 75 -4.71 7.07 18.62
CA HIS A 75 -5.59 8.06 17.99
C HIS A 75 -6.40 7.50 16.83
N LEU A 76 -5.84 6.59 16.02
CA LEU A 76 -6.59 5.92 14.96
C LEU A 76 -7.71 5.04 15.54
N ARG A 77 -7.43 4.27 16.59
CA ARG A 77 -8.44 3.42 17.26
C ARG A 77 -9.53 4.26 17.93
N ASP A 78 -9.14 5.32 18.63
CA ASP A 78 -10.06 6.26 19.29
C ASP A 78 -11.05 6.89 18.29
N ARG A 79 -10.57 7.21 17.07
CA ARG A 79 -11.41 7.68 15.96
C ARG A 79 -12.21 6.58 15.25
N GLY A 80 -12.16 5.34 15.72
CA GLY A 80 -12.94 4.22 15.19
C GLY A 80 -12.33 3.53 13.96
N VAL A 81 -11.00 3.59 13.76
CA VAL A 81 -10.29 2.69 12.84
C VAL A 81 -10.12 1.33 13.50
N ILE A 82 -10.53 0.27 12.79
CA ILE A 82 -10.25 -1.11 13.20
C ILE A 82 -8.91 -1.52 12.60
N ILE A 83 -7.85 -1.46 13.40
CA ILE A 83 -6.50 -1.92 13.00
C ILE A 83 -6.38 -3.43 13.21
N ARG A 84 -5.97 -4.15 12.18
CA ARG A 84 -5.75 -5.61 12.19
C ARG A 84 -4.28 -5.89 11.93
N GLN A 85 -3.52 -6.06 13.00
CA GLN A 85 -2.10 -6.41 12.96
C GLN A 85 -1.91 -7.89 12.62
N ASN A 86 -0.73 -8.25 12.12
CA ASN A 86 -0.34 -9.61 11.76
C ASN A 86 -1.35 -10.29 10.82
N GLU A 87 -1.91 -9.51 9.90
CA GLU A 87 -2.98 -9.96 9.03
C GLU A 87 -2.67 -9.61 7.57
N MET A 88 -3.01 -10.53 6.68
CA MET A 88 -2.83 -10.35 5.24
C MET A 88 -4.11 -10.76 4.53
N TYR A 89 -4.39 -10.11 3.40
CA TYR A 89 -5.41 -10.63 2.50
C TYR A 89 -4.90 -11.93 1.85
N ASP A 90 -5.84 -12.80 1.52
CA ASP A 90 -5.66 -14.03 0.77
C ASP A 90 -6.30 -13.91 -0.61
N ARG A 91 -7.53 -13.38 -0.66
CA ARG A 91 -8.28 -13.15 -1.89
C ARG A 91 -9.14 -11.91 -1.77
N ILE A 92 -9.24 -11.14 -2.85
CA ILE A 92 -10.17 -10.01 -2.97
C ILE A 92 -11.27 -10.39 -3.96
N GLU A 93 -12.52 -10.18 -3.58
CA GLU A 93 -13.69 -10.49 -4.39
C GLU A 93 -14.56 -9.23 -4.55
N GLY A 94 -14.61 -8.70 -5.77
CA GLY A 94 -15.48 -7.59 -6.13
C GLY A 94 -16.92 -8.05 -6.36
N GLN A 95 -17.88 -7.26 -5.89
CA GLN A 95 -19.32 -7.48 -6.06
C GLN A 95 -19.98 -6.16 -6.50
N ASP A 96 -21.23 -6.24 -6.99
CA ASP A 96 -21.94 -5.07 -7.53
C ASP A 96 -22.08 -3.93 -6.50
N ASP A 97 -22.36 -4.26 -5.24
CA ASP A 97 -22.63 -3.31 -4.15
C ASP A 97 -21.51 -3.22 -3.08
N HIS A 98 -20.49 -4.09 -3.13
CA HIS A 98 -19.44 -4.16 -2.11
C HIS A 98 -18.17 -4.87 -2.61
N VAL A 99 -17.16 -4.96 -1.75
CA VAL A 99 -15.96 -5.78 -1.91
C VAL A 99 -15.80 -6.65 -0.67
N VAL A 100 -15.38 -7.91 -0.86
CA VAL A 100 -15.02 -8.83 0.21
C VAL A 100 -13.51 -9.07 0.20
N ALA A 101 -12.82 -8.68 1.27
CA ALA A 101 -11.44 -9.09 1.52
C ALA A 101 -11.45 -10.37 2.38
N HIS A 102 -11.04 -11.49 1.78
CA HIS A 102 -10.75 -12.72 2.49
C HIS A 102 -9.36 -12.62 3.08
N LEU A 103 -9.22 -12.84 4.39
CA LEU A 103 -7.95 -12.77 5.10
C LEU A 103 -7.36 -14.15 5.31
N LYS A 104 -6.03 -14.24 5.45
CA LYS A 104 -5.34 -15.52 5.71
C LYS A 104 -5.74 -16.17 7.03
N SER A 105 -6.24 -15.38 7.99
CA SER A 105 -6.84 -15.92 9.22
C SER A 105 -8.20 -16.62 9.00
N GLY A 106 -8.76 -16.59 7.79
CA GLY A 106 -10.10 -17.09 7.47
C GLY A 106 -11.23 -16.09 7.71
N LYS A 107 -10.93 -14.91 8.28
CA LYS A 107 -11.90 -13.82 8.44
C LYS A 107 -12.24 -13.19 7.09
N GLN A 108 -13.44 -12.62 7.01
CA GLN A 108 -13.90 -11.87 5.84
C GLN A 108 -14.28 -10.45 6.25
N LEU A 109 -13.85 -9.46 5.46
CA LEU A 109 -14.21 -8.06 5.63
C LEU A 109 -15.03 -7.61 4.43
N LYS A 110 -16.29 -7.25 4.67
CA LYS A 110 -17.19 -6.69 3.67
C LYS A 110 -17.23 -5.16 3.81
N THR A 111 -16.86 -4.45 2.76
CA THR A 111 -16.86 -2.98 2.70
C THR A 111 -17.33 -2.45 1.34
N ASP A 112 -17.75 -1.19 1.27
CA ASP A 112 -18.27 -0.59 0.03
C ASP A 112 -17.19 -0.53 -1.04
N ILE A 113 -15.96 -0.26 -0.62
CA ILE A 113 -14.75 -0.20 -1.45
C ILE A 113 -13.55 -0.83 -0.74
N LEU A 114 -12.49 -1.09 -1.51
CA LEU A 114 -11.18 -1.54 -1.02
C LEU A 114 -10.07 -0.68 -1.60
N LEU A 115 -9.07 -0.33 -0.77
CA LEU A 115 -7.85 0.36 -1.19
C LEU A 115 -6.64 -0.54 -0.95
N MET A 116 -5.87 -0.80 -2.02
CA MET A 116 -4.59 -1.50 -1.97
C MET A 116 -3.44 -0.51 -1.78
N ALA A 117 -2.82 -0.52 -0.60
CA ALA A 117 -1.74 0.38 -0.16
C ALA A 117 -0.53 -0.38 0.39
N ILE A 118 -0.15 -1.49 -0.26
CA ILE A 118 0.91 -2.42 0.21
C ILE A 118 2.34 -2.05 -0.24
N GLY A 119 2.54 -0.83 -0.76
CA GLY A 119 3.84 -0.32 -1.16
C GLY A 119 3.99 -0.08 -2.66
N ARG A 120 5.20 0.34 -3.04
CA ARG A 120 5.60 0.68 -4.42
C ARG A 120 6.79 -0.17 -4.87
N THR A 121 6.92 -0.33 -6.18
CA THR A 121 8.02 -1.03 -6.87
C THR A 121 8.65 -0.08 -7.87
N GLY A 122 9.93 -0.30 -8.18
CA GLY A 122 10.61 0.49 -9.20
C GLY A 122 10.01 0.23 -10.59
N ASN A 123 9.84 1.29 -11.38
CA ASN A 123 9.25 1.21 -12.71
C ASN A 123 10.33 1.01 -13.79
N THR A 124 10.98 -0.17 -13.77
CA THR A 124 12.16 -0.47 -14.60
C THR A 124 11.89 -1.42 -15.76
N ASP A 125 10.77 -2.14 -15.74
CA ASP A 125 10.44 -3.22 -16.68
C ASP A 125 10.46 -2.81 -18.16
N ARG A 126 10.20 -1.53 -18.45
CA ARG A 126 10.14 -1.00 -19.83
C ARG A 126 11.43 -0.32 -20.30
N LEU A 127 12.46 -0.28 -19.47
CA LEU A 127 13.71 0.45 -19.76
C LEU A 127 14.73 -0.37 -20.56
N CYS A 128 14.48 -1.66 -20.79
CA CYS A 128 15.41 -2.57 -21.48
C CYS A 128 16.82 -2.55 -20.84
N LEU A 129 16.87 -2.64 -19.51
CA LEU A 129 18.11 -2.52 -18.72
C LEU A 129 19.18 -3.54 -19.13
N ASP A 130 18.76 -4.71 -19.63
CA ASP A 130 19.64 -5.74 -20.18
C ASP A 130 20.53 -5.21 -21.30
N LYS A 131 20.04 -4.27 -22.12
CA LYS A 131 20.78 -3.69 -23.25
C LYS A 131 21.92 -2.78 -22.82
N VAL A 132 21.86 -2.28 -21.60
CA VAL A 132 22.88 -1.39 -21.03
C VAL A 132 23.69 -2.07 -19.93
N GLY A 133 23.45 -3.36 -19.66
CA GLY A 133 24.20 -4.12 -18.65
C GLY A 133 23.78 -3.84 -17.21
N LEU A 134 22.50 -3.48 -17.00
CA LEU A 134 21.93 -3.28 -15.66
C LEU A 134 20.84 -4.32 -15.39
N GLU A 135 20.71 -4.71 -14.14
CA GLU A 135 19.68 -5.62 -13.66
C GLU A 135 19.02 -5.02 -12.41
N PRO A 136 17.69 -4.88 -12.38
CA PRO A 136 17.00 -4.42 -11.18
C PRO A 136 16.89 -5.56 -10.15
N ASP A 137 16.70 -5.20 -8.88
CA ASP A 137 16.41 -6.18 -7.83
C ASP A 137 14.99 -6.77 -7.93
N SER A 138 14.62 -7.63 -6.98
CA SER A 138 13.30 -8.28 -6.94
C SER A 138 12.12 -7.30 -6.77
N ARG A 139 12.38 -6.03 -6.44
CA ARG A 139 11.39 -4.95 -6.33
C ARG A 139 11.45 -3.98 -7.50
N GLY A 140 12.22 -4.28 -8.54
CA GLY A 140 12.39 -3.42 -9.71
C GLY A 140 13.33 -2.23 -9.46
N GLN A 141 14.13 -2.25 -8.40
CA GLN A 141 14.99 -1.13 -8.00
C GLN A 141 16.41 -1.28 -8.53
N LEU A 142 17.06 -0.16 -8.85
CA LEU A 142 18.45 -0.13 -9.31
C LEU A 142 19.40 0.13 -8.14
N LYS A 143 20.46 -0.67 -8.06
CA LYS A 143 21.56 -0.44 -7.14
C LYS A 143 22.38 0.76 -7.60
N VAL A 144 22.69 1.65 -6.66
CA VAL A 144 23.59 2.81 -6.88
C VAL A 144 24.56 2.97 -5.72
N ASN A 145 25.64 3.72 -5.96
CA ASN A 145 26.55 4.18 -4.92
C ASN A 145 26.09 5.54 -4.31
N GLU A 146 26.89 6.09 -3.39
CA GLU A 146 26.63 7.38 -2.70
C GLU A 146 26.52 8.59 -3.65
N HIS A 147 26.97 8.45 -4.90
CA HIS A 147 26.90 9.48 -5.93
C HIS A 147 25.79 9.19 -6.96
N PHE A 148 24.86 8.28 -6.64
CA PHE A 148 23.75 7.85 -7.50
C PHE A 148 24.19 7.15 -8.80
N GLN A 149 25.42 6.68 -8.86
CA GLN A 149 25.98 6.00 -10.02
C GLN A 149 25.66 4.50 -9.95
N THR A 150 25.25 3.93 -11.08
CA THR A 150 25.02 2.48 -11.23
C THR A 150 26.34 1.72 -11.43
N ASP A 151 26.28 0.41 -11.61
CA ASP A 151 27.45 -0.41 -11.99
C ASP A 151 28.02 -0.05 -13.37
N VAL A 152 27.26 0.68 -14.20
CA VAL A 152 27.74 1.22 -15.49
C VAL A 152 28.20 2.67 -15.29
N PRO A 153 29.49 3.01 -15.50
CA PRO A 153 30.06 4.27 -15.02
C PRO A 153 29.41 5.57 -15.52
N HIS A 154 28.72 5.55 -16.65
CA HIS A 154 28.08 6.73 -17.23
C HIS A 154 26.55 6.72 -17.08
N ILE A 155 26.00 5.76 -16.34
CA ILE A 155 24.56 5.64 -16.07
C ILE A 155 24.31 5.87 -14.59
N TYR A 156 23.36 6.76 -14.31
CA TYR A 156 22.95 7.16 -12.97
C TYR A 156 21.45 6.90 -12.80
N ALA A 157 21.01 6.65 -11.57
CA ALA A 157 19.61 6.45 -11.24
C ALA A 157 19.26 7.19 -9.93
N VAL A 158 18.08 7.82 -9.88
CA VAL A 158 17.65 8.67 -8.76
C VAL A 158 16.15 8.54 -8.49
N GLY A 159 15.71 8.88 -7.27
CA GLY A 159 14.30 8.83 -6.86
C GLY A 159 13.82 7.44 -6.47
N ASP A 160 12.51 7.18 -6.52
CA ASP A 160 11.90 5.93 -6.06
C ASP A 160 12.49 4.66 -6.70
N VAL A 161 13.09 4.78 -7.89
CA VAL A 161 13.71 3.66 -8.62
C VAL A 161 14.98 3.13 -7.95
N ILE A 162 15.60 3.87 -7.05
CA ILE A 162 16.78 3.41 -6.29
C ILE A 162 16.43 2.99 -4.85
N GLY A 163 15.14 2.89 -4.54
CA GLY A 163 14.68 2.43 -3.23
C GLY A 163 14.15 3.52 -2.32
N PHE A 164 13.81 3.08 -1.11
CA PHE A 164 13.35 3.98 -0.06
C PHE A 164 14.51 4.90 0.35
N PRO A 165 14.26 6.19 0.63
CA PRO A 165 15.27 7.06 1.23
C PRO A 165 15.65 6.50 2.60
N SER A 166 16.75 5.73 2.63
CA SER A 166 17.38 5.17 3.82
C SER A 166 18.57 6.01 4.23
#